data_AF-A0AAX6EMS2-F1
#
_entry.id   AF-A0AAX6EMS2-F1
#
_cell.length_a   1.000
_cell.length_b   1.000
_cell.length_c   1.000
_cell.angle_alpha   90.00
_cell.angle_beta   90.00
_cell.angle_gamma   90.00
#
_symmetry.space_group_name_H-M   'P 1'
#
loop_
_entity.id
_entity.type
_entity.pdbx_description
1 polymer ?
#
loop_
_entity_poly.entity_id
_entity_poly.type
_entity_poly.pdbx_seq_one_letter_code
_entity_poly.pdbx_strand_id
1 'polypeptide(L)'
;MPRKKNQHPSPPPHYHHPHYNLVTIMPPPLPEEGEVAGQQQQQLEPIKEEPQQEEEELEDLTTVPQIKKGNKKKPWTEKQRSHAQHNLSLLLQQNFHPVPFSSSSKRKHLDHEPLLRALGLWDFATIDFPSADAELRTDLLAHLVSSYDPSLRRSFVRDAPLSFSRYALAKSLNLPLEMHTSADSETKLFSDEKSITAIEEFMATYILLEDDISILPEEAKVVIGMVKEGRAGEVDWADLMWVLVEKEVLDALRTGRCRYGPHLQRLIQCQRPELLLGEGESVIVPEAESDWSMKISDSVVEEEDKVEEGGGGGGGGEGY
;
A
#
# COMPACT_ATOMS: atom_id res chain seq x y z
N MET A 1 49.83 53.38 -31.33
CA MET A 1 49.14 52.14 -30.93
C MET A 1 49.82 51.55 -29.70
N PRO A 2 49.19 51.53 -28.52
CA PRO A 2 49.79 50.91 -27.33
C PRO A 2 49.34 49.45 -27.16
N ARG A 3 50.32 48.61 -26.81
CA ARG A 3 50.20 47.16 -26.59
C ARG A 3 49.31 46.85 -25.38
N LYS A 4 48.30 45.99 -25.56
CA LYS A 4 47.50 45.41 -24.48
C LYS A 4 48.38 44.43 -23.67
N LYS A 5 48.46 44.64 -22.36
CA LYS A 5 49.07 43.71 -21.39
C LYS A 5 48.09 42.57 -21.12
N ASN A 6 48.54 41.33 -21.30
CA ASN A 6 47.81 40.12 -20.94
C ASN A 6 47.73 40.00 -19.41
N GLN A 7 46.52 39.93 -18.87
CA GLN A 7 46.26 39.54 -17.49
C GLN A 7 46.09 38.02 -17.44
N HIS A 8 46.89 37.35 -16.60
CA HIS A 8 46.70 35.96 -16.24
C HIS A 8 45.48 35.81 -15.32
N PRO A 9 44.68 34.73 -15.42
CA PRO A 9 43.59 34.47 -14.50
C PRO A 9 44.12 34.02 -13.14
N SER A 10 43.51 34.53 -12.07
CA SER A 10 43.79 34.15 -10.68
C SER A 10 43.45 32.68 -10.41
N PRO A 11 44.18 31.99 -9.50
CA PRO A 11 43.85 30.63 -9.11
C PRO A 11 42.56 30.57 -8.27
N PRO A 12 41.82 29.45 -8.30
CA PRO A 12 40.60 29.28 -7.52
C PRO A 12 40.87 29.22 -6.01
N PRO A 13 39.89 29.58 -5.18
CA PRO A 13 40.03 29.56 -3.73
C PRO A 13 40.18 28.13 -3.20
N HIS A 14 41.12 27.93 -2.28
CA HIS A 14 41.28 26.69 -1.53
C HIS A 14 40.05 26.44 -0.65
N TYR A 15 39.35 25.33 -0.90
CA TYR A 15 38.31 24.83 -0.01
C TYR A 15 38.97 24.23 1.24
N HIS A 16 38.65 24.79 2.40
CA HIS A 16 38.92 24.15 3.68
C HIS A 16 37.97 22.96 3.85
N HIS A 17 38.53 21.76 3.86
CA HIS A 17 37.82 20.56 4.32
C HIS A 17 37.58 20.67 5.84
N PRO A 18 36.33 20.52 6.33
CA PRO A 18 36.10 20.34 7.75
C PRO A 18 36.60 18.94 8.15
N HIS A 19 37.49 18.90 9.14
CA HIS A 19 37.90 17.68 9.81
C HIS A 19 36.69 17.03 10.49
N TYR A 20 36.27 15.87 9.99
CA TYR A 20 35.36 14.98 10.69
C TYR A 20 36.14 14.29 11.80
N ASN A 21 35.82 14.62 13.06
CA ASN A 21 36.23 13.82 14.20
C ASN A 21 35.43 12.51 14.16
N LEU A 22 36.11 11.40 13.82
CA LEU A 22 35.61 10.05 14.03
C LEU A 22 35.50 9.81 15.54
N VAL A 23 34.30 9.94 16.08
CA VAL A 23 33.96 9.36 17.39
C VAL A 23 33.86 7.85 17.17
N THR A 24 34.91 7.13 17.56
CA THR A 24 34.89 5.67 17.70
C THR A 24 33.85 5.29 18.75
N ILE A 25 32.65 4.92 18.30
CA ILE A 25 31.66 4.27 19.15
C ILE A 25 32.11 2.82 19.30
N MET A 26 32.63 2.46 20.47
CA MET A 26 32.87 1.06 20.83
C MET A 26 31.57 0.27 20.79
N PRO A 27 31.54 -0.94 20.20
CA PRO A 27 30.40 -1.84 20.35
C PRO A 27 30.30 -2.31 21.82
N PRO A 28 29.08 -2.52 22.35
CA PRO A 28 28.89 -3.09 23.67
C PRO A 28 29.40 -4.54 23.72
N PRO A 29 29.93 -5.01 24.87
CA PRO A 29 30.43 -6.37 25.00
C PRO A 29 29.29 -7.39 24.91
N LEU A 30 29.56 -8.48 24.19
CA LEU A 30 28.70 -9.66 24.13
C LEU A 30 28.59 -10.30 25.53
N PRO A 31 27.41 -10.86 25.90
CA PRO A 31 27.27 -11.60 27.14
C PRO A 31 28.08 -12.89 27.07
N GLU A 32 28.88 -13.13 28.10
CA GLU A 32 29.69 -14.34 28.25
C GLU A 32 28.81 -15.60 28.35
N GLU A 33 29.21 -16.61 27.60
CA GLU A 33 28.70 -17.97 27.75
C GLU A 33 29.25 -18.58 29.04
N GLY A 34 28.35 -18.86 29.99
CA GLY A 34 28.62 -19.65 31.19
C GLY A 34 28.01 -21.05 31.04
N GLU A 35 28.88 -22.06 30.99
CA GLU A 35 28.53 -23.48 30.99
C GLU A 35 27.91 -23.95 32.32
N VAL A 36 26.80 -24.69 32.17
CA VAL A 36 26.36 -25.95 32.81
C VAL A 36 26.80 -26.30 34.26
N ALA A 37 25.77 -26.61 35.07
CA ALA A 37 25.61 -27.79 35.95
C ALA A 37 25.41 -27.52 37.45
N GLY A 38 24.25 -27.92 37.96
CA GLY A 38 23.95 -28.01 39.39
C GLY A 38 22.51 -28.47 39.65
N GLN A 39 22.32 -29.78 39.76
CA GLN A 39 21.05 -30.44 40.09
C GLN A 39 20.57 -30.11 41.51
N GLN A 40 19.27 -29.84 41.70
CA GLN A 40 18.58 -30.25 42.94
C GLN A 40 17.04 -30.39 42.75
N GLN A 41 16.65 -31.67 42.71
CA GLN A 41 15.46 -32.35 43.23
C GLN A 41 14.17 -31.58 43.58
N GLN A 42 13.09 -32.03 42.92
CA GLN A 42 11.79 -32.49 43.44
C GLN A 42 11.06 -31.66 44.51
N GLN A 43 9.93 -31.07 44.12
CA GLN A 43 8.62 -31.40 44.72
C GLN A 43 7.48 -30.98 43.78
N LEU A 44 6.78 -31.98 43.25
CA LEU A 44 5.45 -31.88 42.63
C LEU A 44 4.40 -32.10 43.73
N GLU A 45 3.22 -31.52 43.50
CA GLU A 45 1.86 -31.84 44.00
C GLU A 45 1.13 -30.56 44.50
N PRO A 46 -0.21 -30.46 44.42
CA PRO A 46 -1.12 -31.05 43.43
C PRO A 46 -2.15 -30.05 42.86
N ILE A 47 -2.67 -30.43 41.69
CA ILE A 47 -3.86 -29.86 41.05
C ILE A 47 -5.08 -30.15 41.93
N LYS A 48 -5.91 -29.13 42.15
CA LYS A 48 -7.22 -29.28 42.79
C LYS A 48 -8.29 -29.18 41.70
N GLU A 49 -8.83 -30.32 41.32
CA GLU A 49 -10.05 -30.46 40.52
C GLU A 49 -11.31 -30.45 41.41
N GLU A 50 -12.44 -30.27 40.72
CA GLU A 50 -13.86 -30.44 41.09
C GLU A 50 -14.70 -29.18 41.41
N PRO A 51 -16.02 -29.17 41.09
CA PRO A 51 -16.73 -29.88 40.01
C PRO A 51 -17.77 -29.01 39.24
N GLN A 52 -18.32 -29.63 38.20
CA GLN A 52 -19.37 -29.19 37.26
C GLN A 52 -20.73 -28.92 37.93
N GLN A 53 -21.53 -28.00 37.37
CA GLN A 53 -22.99 -28.17 37.26
C GLN A 53 -23.51 -27.61 35.93
N GLU A 54 -24.19 -28.50 35.21
CA GLU A 54 -25.09 -28.27 34.08
C GLU A 54 -26.36 -27.56 34.55
N GLU A 55 -26.85 -26.57 33.79
CA GLU A 55 -28.29 -26.31 33.67
C GLU A 55 -28.60 -25.99 32.20
N GLU A 56 -29.15 -27.01 31.52
CA GLU A 56 -30.00 -26.85 30.34
C GLU A 56 -31.30 -26.17 30.76
N GLU A 57 -31.68 -25.09 30.08
CA GLU A 57 -33.10 -24.73 29.97
C GLU A 57 -33.41 -24.31 28.52
N LEU A 58 -34.33 -25.07 27.93
CA LEU A 58 -34.86 -24.97 26.58
C LEU A 58 -36.05 -23.99 26.52
N GLU A 59 -36.34 -23.55 25.30
CA GLU A 59 -37.54 -22.82 24.82
C GLU A 59 -37.46 -21.28 24.98
N ASP A 60 -37.75 -20.45 23.98
CA ASP A 60 -38.88 -20.47 23.06
C ASP A 60 -38.57 -19.70 21.76
N LEU A 61 -39.14 -20.17 20.65
CA LEU A 61 -39.06 -19.59 19.31
C LEU A 61 -40.07 -18.46 19.20
N THR A 62 -39.62 -17.22 18.96
CA THR A 62 -40.24 -16.24 18.03
C THR A 62 -39.63 -14.84 18.20
N THR A 63 -38.50 -14.58 17.55
CA THR A 63 -38.12 -13.18 17.28
C THR A 63 -37.53 -13.03 15.89
N VAL A 64 -38.29 -12.31 15.07
CA VAL A 64 -38.01 -11.84 13.70
C VAL A 64 -36.54 -11.43 13.53
N PRO A 65 -35.86 -11.77 12.41
CA PRO A 65 -34.47 -11.39 12.19
C PRO A 65 -34.37 -9.87 12.09
N GLN A 66 -33.91 -9.22 13.17
CA GLN A 66 -33.52 -7.82 13.10
C GLN A 66 -32.30 -7.70 12.19
N ILE A 67 -32.50 -7.00 11.08
CA ILE A 67 -31.46 -6.51 10.19
C ILE A 67 -30.42 -5.79 11.04
N LYS A 68 -29.25 -6.44 11.22
CA LYS A 68 -28.12 -5.85 11.95
C LYS A 68 -27.63 -4.65 11.15
N LYS A 69 -27.95 -3.46 11.66
CA LYS A 69 -27.41 -2.16 11.24
C LYS A 69 -25.89 -2.29 11.05
N GLY A 70 -25.39 -1.85 9.89
CA GLY A 70 -24.00 -1.94 9.50
C GLY A 70 -23.05 -1.51 10.62
N ASN A 71 -22.02 -2.32 10.85
CA ASN A 71 -21.01 -2.09 11.87
C ASN A 71 -20.35 -0.72 11.64
N LYS A 72 -20.73 0.29 12.44
CA LYS A 72 -20.00 1.55 12.53
C LYS A 72 -18.55 1.20 12.83
N LYS A 73 -17.62 1.58 11.94
CA LYS A 73 -16.19 1.34 12.12
C LYS A 73 -15.81 1.85 13.52
N LYS A 74 -15.32 0.95 14.39
CA LYS A 74 -15.08 1.27 15.80
C LYS A 74 -14.15 2.50 15.89
N PRO A 75 -14.48 3.48 16.75
CA PRO A 75 -13.59 4.59 17.02
C PRO A 75 -12.29 4.07 17.65
N TRP A 76 -11.25 4.90 17.62
CA TRP A 76 -9.98 4.56 18.25
C TRP A 76 -10.12 4.19 19.72
N THR A 77 -9.37 3.16 20.10
CA THR A 77 -9.03 2.92 21.51
C THR A 77 -8.00 3.95 21.96
N GLU A 78 -7.95 4.23 23.27
CA GLU A 78 -7.00 5.22 23.81
C GLU A 78 -5.54 4.83 23.50
N LYS A 79 -5.21 3.53 23.57
CA LYS A 79 -3.91 3.01 23.19
C LYS A 79 -3.54 3.34 21.74
N GLN A 80 -4.49 3.22 20.80
CA GLN A 80 -4.26 3.56 19.39
C GLN A 80 -4.04 5.07 19.22
N ARG A 81 -4.78 5.91 19.96
CA ARG A 81 -4.56 7.36 19.93
C ARG A 81 -3.17 7.73 20.42
N SER A 82 -2.77 7.20 21.57
CA SER A 82 -1.44 7.49 22.15
C SER A 82 -0.32 7.00 21.23
N HIS A 83 -0.49 5.83 20.60
CA HIS A 83 0.49 5.32 19.63
C HIS A 83 0.60 6.23 18.39
N ALA A 84 -0.52 6.63 17.82
CA ALA A 84 -0.51 7.54 16.68
C ALA A 84 0.06 8.93 17.03
N GLN A 85 -0.22 9.47 18.21
CA GLN A 85 0.36 10.72 18.70
C GLN A 85 1.88 10.61 18.91
N HIS A 86 2.35 9.47 19.41
CA HIS A 86 3.78 9.18 19.51
C HIS A 86 4.44 9.14 18.14
N ASN A 87 3.86 8.39 17.19
CA ASN A 87 4.35 8.31 15.81
C ASN A 87 4.35 9.68 15.12
N LEU A 88 3.32 10.50 15.35
CA LEU A 88 3.26 11.87 14.83
C LEU A 88 4.40 12.71 15.38
N SER A 89 4.70 12.58 16.67
CA SER A 89 5.83 13.28 17.30
C SER A 89 7.17 12.85 16.67
N LEU A 90 7.34 11.55 16.36
CA LEU A 90 8.53 11.05 15.67
C LEU A 90 8.64 11.61 14.24
N LEU A 91 7.55 11.63 13.46
CA LEU A 91 7.54 12.22 12.11
C LEU A 91 7.98 13.69 12.13
N LEU A 92 7.46 14.47 13.09
CA LEU A 92 7.82 15.87 13.24
C LEU A 92 9.29 16.05 13.62
N GLN A 93 9.86 15.15 14.44
CA GLN A 93 11.28 15.15 14.76
C GLN A 93 12.17 14.80 13.54
N GLN A 94 11.68 13.93 12.65
CA GLN A 94 12.38 13.55 11.42
C GLN A 94 12.21 14.55 10.26
N ASN A 95 11.64 15.73 10.51
CA ASN A 95 11.33 16.73 9.48
C ASN A 95 10.51 16.12 8.34
N PHE A 96 9.33 15.57 8.67
CA PHE A 96 8.44 14.96 7.68
C PHE A 96 8.20 15.87 6.48
N HIS A 97 8.64 15.42 5.30
CA HIS A 97 8.61 16.18 4.06
C HIS A 97 8.00 15.32 2.94
N PRO A 98 6.69 15.48 2.69
CA PRO A 98 6.06 15.00 1.47
C PRO A 98 6.75 15.61 0.25
N VAL A 99 7.07 14.78 -0.74
CA VAL A 99 7.70 15.25 -1.98
C VAL A 99 6.62 15.56 -3.01
N PRO A 100 6.56 16.78 -3.57
CA PRO A 100 5.63 17.11 -4.64
C PRO A 100 5.85 16.26 -5.89
N PHE A 101 4.79 16.10 -6.69
CA PHE A 101 4.90 15.34 -7.93
C PHE A 101 5.65 16.16 -8.99
N SER A 102 6.72 15.59 -9.56
CA SER A 102 7.51 16.29 -10.58
C SER A 102 6.75 16.40 -11.88
N SER A 103 6.45 17.64 -12.32
CA SER A 103 5.66 17.91 -13.52
C SER A 103 6.44 17.86 -14.83
N SER A 104 7.76 17.69 -14.79
CA SER A 104 8.64 17.82 -15.97
C SER A 104 8.37 16.75 -17.04
N SER A 105 7.79 15.61 -16.67
CA SER A 105 7.50 14.49 -17.57
C SER A 105 6.02 14.31 -17.89
N LYS A 106 5.09 15.07 -17.27
CA LYS A 106 3.63 14.86 -17.39
C LYS A 106 3.12 14.79 -18.84
N ARG A 107 3.73 15.53 -19.77
CA ARG A 107 3.19 15.68 -21.14
C ARG A 107 3.63 14.62 -22.15
N LYS A 108 4.72 13.89 -21.93
CA LYS A 108 5.24 12.95 -22.94
C LYS A 108 4.37 11.70 -23.10
N HIS A 109 3.68 11.30 -22.04
CA HIS A 109 2.87 10.07 -22.02
C HIS A 109 1.50 10.25 -22.69
N LEU A 110 1.06 11.51 -22.93
CA LEU A 110 -0.17 11.80 -23.66
C LEU A 110 -0.09 11.29 -25.12
N ASP A 111 1.12 11.20 -25.66
CA ASP A 111 1.36 10.67 -27.02
C ASP A 111 1.08 9.16 -27.12
N HIS A 112 0.96 8.48 -25.97
CA HIS A 112 0.72 7.03 -25.86
C HIS A 112 -0.67 6.71 -25.29
N GLU A 113 -1.66 7.61 -25.46
CA GLU A 113 -3.04 7.41 -24.98
C GLU A 113 -3.63 6.02 -25.30
N PRO A 114 -3.60 5.52 -26.55
CA PRO A 114 -4.22 4.23 -26.87
C PRO A 114 -3.59 3.07 -26.09
N LEU A 115 -2.27 3.12 -25.88
CA LEU A 115 -1.52 2.11 -25.13
C LEU A 115 -1.91 2.13 -23.64
N LEU A 116 -1.96 3.32 -23.03
CA LEU A 116 -2.37 3.45 -21.63
C LEU A 116 -3.84 3.13 -21.41
N ARG A 117 -4.72 3.41 -22.38
CA ARG A 117 -6.13 2.98 -22.33
C ARG A 117 -6.27 1.47 -22.38
N ALA A 118 -5.50 0.79 -23.24
CA ALA A 118 -5.50 -0.67 -23.30
C ALA A 118 -5.05 -1.32 -21.99
N LEU A 119 -4.20 -0.64 -21.21
CA LEU A 119 -3.77 -1.08 -19.88
C LEU A 119 -4.68 -0.59 -18.73
N GLY A 120 -5.72 0.21 -19.01
CA GLY A 120 -6.54 0.85 -17.98
C GLY A 120 -5.82 1.95 -17.17
N LEU A 121 -4.66 2.42 -17.62
CA LEU A 121 -3.79 3.37 -16.90
C LEU A 121 -4.02 4.83 -17.30
N TRP A 122 -4.82 5.08 -18.35
CA TRP A 122 -5.03 6.44 -18.86
C TRP A 122 -5.67 7.38 -17.83
N ASP A 123 -6.68 6.90 -17.10
CA ASP A 123 -7.40 7.73 -16.13
C ASP A 123 -6.54 8.04 -14.89
N PHE A 124 -5.53 7.20 -14.60
CA PHE A 124 -4.50 7.47 -13.61
C PHE A 124 -3.48 8.49 -14.13
N ALA A 125 -3.00 8.33 -15.37
CA ALA A 125 -2.01 9.21 -16.00
C ALA A 125 -2.49 10.66 -16.16
N THR A 126 -3.81 10.87 -16.21
CA THR A 126 -4.43 12.19 -16.38
C THR A 126 -4.79 12.86 -15.05
N ILE A 127 -4.54 12.21 -13.91
CA ILE A 127 -4.74 12.84 -12.60
C ILE A 127 -3.79 14.02 -12.45
N ASP A 128 -4.35 15.18 -12.11
CA ASP A 128 -3.53 16.34 -11.80
C ASP A 128 -3.03 16.29 -10.36
N PHE A 129 -1.85 15.69 -10.17
CA PHE A 129 -1.15 15.75 -8.90
C PHE A 129 -0.59 17.14 -8.64
N PRO A 130 -0.66 17.63 -7.38
CA PRO A 130 -0.02 18.87 -6.96
C PRO A 130 1.44 18.93 -7.43
N SER A 131 1.75 19.95 -8.23
CA SER A 131 3.12 20.24 -8.68
C SER A 131 3.94 20.80 -7.51
N ALA A 132 5.25 20.99 -7.73
CA ALA A 132 6.13 21.64 -6.75
C ALA A 132 5.64 23.03 -6.27
N ASP A 133 4.83 23.72 -7.08
CA ASP A 133 4.26 25.03 -6.75
C ASP A 133 2.94 24.94 -5.96
N ALA A 134 2.34 23.74 -5.87
CA ALA A 134 1.09 23.50 -5.15
C ALA A 134 1.38 22.94 -3.74
N GLU A 135 0.72 23.49 -2.73
CA GLU A 135 0.97 23.12 -1.35
C GLU A 135 0.38 21.73 -1.03
N LEU A 136 1.26 20.77 -0.75
CA LEU A 136 0.87 19.51 -0.10
C LEU A 136 0.51 19.81 1.37
N ARG A 137 -0.64 19.31 1.81
CA ARG A 137 -1.11 19.42 3.20
C ARG A 137 -0.34 18.46 4.09
N THR A 138 0.90 18.82 4.37
CA THR A 138 1.84 18.06 5.20
C THR A 138 1.27 17.70 6.57
N ASP A 139 0.44 18.58 7.15
CA ASP A 139 -0.27 18.32 8.41
C ASP A 139 -1.20 17.10 8.30
N LEU A 140 -2.00 17.04 7.23
CA LEU A 140 -2.94 15.94 7.00
C LEU A 140 -2.22 14.64 6.65
N LEU A 141 -1.17 14.74 5.83
CA LEU A 141 -0.35 13.59 5.46
C LEU A 141 0.39 13.01 6.67
N ALA A 142 0.91 13.85 7.58
CA ALA A 142 1.54 13.39 8.81
C ALA A 142 0.54 12.65 9.72
N HIS A 143 -0.69 13.14 9.82
CA HIS A 143 -1.76 12.43 10.53
C HIS A 143 -2.06 11.08 9.89
N LEU A 144 -2.17 11.03 8.54
CA LEU A 144 -2.44 9.79 7.82
C LEU A 144 -1.33 8.75 8.05
N VAL A 145 -0.06 9.14 7.92
CA VAL A 145 1.08 8.23 8.06
C VAL A 145 1.23 7.76 9.51
N SER A 146 1.17 8.67 10.48
CA SER A 146 1.35 8.32 11.90
C SER A 146 0.27 7.41 12.47
N SER A 147 -0.94 7.46 11.90
CA SER A 147 -2.12 6.72 12.33
C SER A 147 -2.36 5.42 11.57
N TYR A 148 -1.49 5.07 10.61
CA TYR A 148 -1.68 3.89 9.79
C TYR A 148 -1.65 2.61 10.64
N ASP A 149 -2.71 1.81 10.53
CA ASP A 149 -2.82 0.48 11.10
C ASP A 149 -2.78 -0.56 9.97
N PRO A 150 -1.63 -1.25 9.78
CA PRO A 150 -1.48 -2.24 8.71
C PRO A 150 -2.46 -3.40 8.85
N SER A 151 -2.79 -3.80 10.07
CA SER A 151 -3.68 -4.96 10.32
C SER A 151 -5.12 -4.65 9.89
N LEU A 152 -5.54 -3.39 10.06
CA LEU A 152 -6.89 -2.95 9.72
C LEU A 152 -6.98 -2.24 8.37
N ARG A 153 -5.87 -2.04 7.66
CA ARG A 153 -5.81 -1.30 6.38
C ARG A 153 -6.58 0.02 6.47
N ARG A 154 -6.28 0.78 7.53
CA ARG A 154 -7.02 1.98 7.92
C ARG A 154 -6.06 3.01 8.49
N SER A 155 -6.40 4.27 8.29
CA SER A 155 -5.72 5.42 8.84
C SER A 155 -6.72 6.48 9.29
N PHE A 156 -6.27 7.53 9.95
CA PHE A 156 -7.06 8.63 10.47
C PHE A 156 -6.44 9.98 10.13
N VAL A 157 -7.28 10.92 9.73
CA VAL A 157 -6.86 12.30 9.50
C VAL A 157 -7.75 13.20 10.33
N ARG A 158 -7.18 13.86 11.35
CA ARG A 158 -7.93 14.69 12.32
C ARG A 158 -9.12 13.91 12.91
N ASP A 159 -8.85 12.70 13.41
CA ASP A 159 -9.81 11.74 13.95
C ASP A 159 -10.87 11.20 12.96
N ALA A 160 -10.88 11.64 11.70
CA ALA A 160 -11.75 11.08 10.68
C ALA A 160 -11.16 9.77 10.14
N PRO A 161 -11.88 8.62 10.21
CA PRO A 161 -11.38 7.37 9.67
C PRO A 161 -11.34 7.39 8.15
N LEU A 162 -10.28 6.82 7.60
CA LEU A 162 -10.01 6.69 6.18
C LEU A 162 -9.63 5.24 5.84
N SER A 163 -10.22 4.67 4.79
CA SER A 163 -9.80 3.35 4.31
C SER A 163 -8.46 3.48 3.60
N PHE A 164 -7.47 2.72 4.05
CA PHE A 164 -6.13 2.73 3.48
C PHE A 164 -5.74 1.31 3.11
N SER A 165 -6.24 0.88 1.96
CA SER A 165 -6.11 -0.47 1.40
C SER A 165 -5.80 -0.39 -0.10
N ARG A 166 -5.33 -1.49 -0.71
CA ARG A 166 -5.15 -1.62 -2.16
C ARG A 166 -6.38 -1.11 -2.92
N TYR A 167 -7.57 -1.56 -2.53
CA TYR A 167 -8.82 -1.19 -3.18
C TYR A 167 -9.12 0.32 -3.08
N ALA A 168 -9.02 0.90 -1.88
CA ALA A 168 -9.31 2.32 -1.68
C ALA A 168 -8.30 3.21 -2.43
N LEU A 169 -7.02 2.81 -2.43
CA LEU A 169 -5.97 3.49 -3.16
C LEU A 169 -6.21 3.41 -4.67
N ALA A 170 -6.44 2.21 -5.21
CA ALA A 170 -6.70 2.00 -6.63
C ALA A 170 -7.89 2.83 -7.11
N LYS A 171 -9.01 2.84 -6.36
CA LYS A 171 -10.15 3.68 -6.71
C LYS A 171 -9.84 5.18 -6.68
N SER A 172 -9.07 5.65 -5.69
CA SER A 172 -8.70 7.08 -5.62
C SER A 172 -7.78 7.53 -6.76
N LEU A 173 -7.03 6.58 -7.31
CA LEU A 173 -6.05 6.78 -8.37
C LEU A 173 -6.56 6.34 -9.75
N ASN A 174 -7.82 5.89 -9.88
CA ASN A 174 -8.37 5.33 -11.11
C ASN A 174 -7.51 4.19 -11.71
N LEU A 175 -6.91 3.35 -10.85
CA LEU A 175 -6.12 2.20 -11.30
C LEU A 175 -7.04 0.99 -11.58
N PRO A 176 -6.68 0.14 -12.56
CA PRO A 176 -7.42 -1.10 -12.82
C PRO A 176 -7.27 -2.05 -11.63
N LEU A 177 -8.39 -2.60 -11.16
CA LEU A 177 -8.43 -3.57 -10.07
C LEU A 177 -8.32 -5.02 -10.56
N GLU A 178 -8.71 -5.25 -11.80
CA GLU A 178 -8.68 -6.54 -12.48
C GLU A 178 -7.54 -6.52 -13.50
N MET A 179 -6.83 -7.63 -13.59
CA MET A 179 -5.85 -7.84 -14.65
C MET A 179 -6.59 -8.03 -15.97
N HIS A 180 -6.07 -7.43 -17.04
CA HIS A 180 -6.55 -7.72 -18.37
C HIS A 180 -5.93 -9.06 -18.81
N THR A 181 -6.73 -10.11 -18.94
CA THR A 181 -6.29 -11.30 -19.69
C THR A 181 -6.18 -10.89 -21.15
N SER A 182 -4.97 -10.48 -21.56
CA SER A 182 -4.76 -9.86 -22.86
C SER A 182 -5.17 -10.82 -23.98
N ALA A 183 -6.00 -10.36 -24.90
CA ALA A 183 -6.21 -11.07 -26.16
C ALA A 183 -4.89 -11.04 -26.97
N ASP A 184 -4.68 -12.00 -27.88
CA ASP A 184 -3.46 -12.08 -28.72
C ASP A 184 -3.09 -10.75 -29.42
N SER A 185 -4.09 -9.93 -29.75
CA SER A 185 -3.90 -8.60 -30.35
C SER A 185 -3.31 -7.57 -29.39
N GLU A 186 -3.66 -7.62 -28.10
CA GLU A 186 -3.15 -6.74 -27.05
C GLU A 186 -1.74 -7.17 -26.61
N THR A 187 -1.47 -8.47 -26.56
CA THR A 187 -0.12 -8.99 -26.28
C THR A 187 0.88 -8.48 -27.32
N LYS A 188 0.49 -8.43 -28.59
CA LYS A 188 1.30 -7.83 -29.66
C LYS A 188 1.47 -6.32 -29.51
N LEU A 189 0.45 -5.62 -29.03
CA LEU A 189 0.52 -4.18 -28.77
C LEU A 189 1.55 -3.86 -27.69
N PHE A 190 1.60 -4.65 -26.61
CA PHE A 190 2.51 -4.46 -25.48
C PHE A 190 3.93 -4.94 -25.73
N SER A 191 4.13 -5.85 -26.70
CA SER A 191 5.43 -6.43 -27.03
C SER A 191 6.25 -5.61 -28.03
N ASP A 192 5.68 -4.55 -28.62
CA ASP A 192 6.43 -3.64 -29.50
C ASP A 192 7.47 -2.84 -28.70
N GLU A 193 8.67 -2.64 -29.25
CA GLU A 193 9.77 -1.95 -28.58
C GLU A 193 9.38 -0.54 -28.13
N LYS A 194 8.62 0.20 -28.95
CA LYS A 194 8.17 1.55 -28.58
C LYS A 194 7.14 1.52 -27.46
N SER A 195 6.27 0.50 -27.44
CA SER A 195 5.32 0.30 -26.35
C SER A 195 6.03 -0.02 -25.05
N ILE A 196 7.01 -0.94 -25.07
CA ILE A 196 7.81 -1.29 -23.90
C ILE A 196 8.50 -0.04 -23.34
N THR A 197 9.22 0.72 -24.18
CA THR A 197 9.89 1.95 -23.76
C THR A 197 8.89 2.97 -23.19
N ALA A 198 7.73 3.16 -23.83
CA ALA A 198 6.71 4.09 -23.33
C ALA A 198 6.15 3.69 -21.95
N ILE A 199 5.95 2.39 -21.72
CA ILE A 199 5.46 1.86 -20.44
C ILE A 199 6.56 1.97 -19.37
N GLU A 200 7.82 1.67 -19.70
CA GLU A 200 8.94 1.86 -18.77
C GLU A 200 9.09 3.32 -18.33
N GLU A 201 9.03 4.26 -19.29
CA GLU A 201 9.07 5.69 -19.00
C GLU A 201 7.86 6.12 -18.13
N PHE A 202 6.68 5.59 -18.42
CA PHE A 202 5.48 5.82 -17.62
C PHE A 202 5.65 5.32 -16.20
N MET A 203 6.12 4.08 -16.02
CA MET A 203 6.37 3.49 -14.70
C MET A 203 7.38 4.31 -13.89
N ALA A 204 8.50 4.68 -14.50
CA ALA A 204 9.53 5.48 -13.84
C ALA A 204 8.97 6.83 -13.36
N THR A 205 8.10 7.45 -14.17
CA THR A 205 7.55 8.79 -13.90
C THR A 205 6.40 8.80 -12.90
N TYR A 206 5.46 7.85 -13.00
CA TYR A 206 4.20 7.89 -12.24
C TYR A 206 4.10 6.86 -11.13
N ILE A 207 4.81 5.73 -11.23
CA ILE A 207 4.64 4.60 -10.32
C ILE A 207 5.83 4.48 -9.39
N LEU A 208 7.05 4.37 -9.90
CA LEU A 208 8.21 4.02 -9.09
C LEU A 208 8.72 5.20 -8.25
N LEU A 209 8.70 6.42 -8.82
CA LEU A 209 9.13 7.67 -8.19
C LEU A 209 10.53 7.62 -7.55
N GLU A 210 11.33 6.62 -7.88
CA GLU A 210 12.63 6.31 -7.33
C GLU A 210 13.65 6.32 -8.47
N ASP A 211 14.72 7.07 -8.30
CA ASP A 211 15.76 7.21 -9.33
C ASP A 211 16.70 5.99 -9.39
N ASP A 212 16.77 5.22 -8.31
CA ASP A 212 17.66 4.06 -8.17
C ASP A 212 16.87 2.74 -8.16
N ILE A 213 17.00 1.98 -9.24
CA ILE A 213 16.36 0.68 -9.43
C ILE A 213 16.86 -0.35 -8.39
N SER A 214 18.07 -0.20 -7.86
CA SER A 214 18.67 -1.18 -6.94
C SER A 214 17.95 -1.24 -5.58
N ILE A 215 17.36 -0.11 -5.16
CA ILE A 215 16.61 0.03 -3.91
C ILE A 215 15.11 -0.23 -4.08
N LEU A 216 14.65 -0.53 -5.30
CA LEU A 216 13.26 -0.90 -5.52
C LEU A 216 12.93 -2.23 -4.83
N PRO A 217 11.70 -2.37 -4.31
CA PRO A 217 11.20 -3.65 -3.82
C PRO A 217 11.23 -4.74 -4.89
N GLU A 218 11.33 -6.00 -4.46
CA GLU A 218 11.39 -7.15 -5.38
C GLU A 218 10.16 -7.24 -6.29
N GLU A 219 8.99 -6.87 -5.77
CA GLU A 219 7.73 -6.83 -6.52
C GLU A 219 7.82 -5.86 -7.70
N ALA A 220 8.45 -4.71 -7.51
CA ALA A 220 8.67 -3.74 -8.59
C ALA A 220 9.68 -4.26 -9.63
N LYS A 221 10.72 -4.98 -9.21
CA LYS A 221 11.70 -5.59 -10.11
C LYS A 221 11.06 -6.67 -10.99
N VAL A 222 10.19 -7.49 -10.42
CA VAL A 222 9.41 -8.49 -11.17
C VAL A 222 8.55 -7.81 -12.23
N VAL A 223 7.81 -6.74 -11.87
CA VAL A 223 6.97 -6.02 -12.84
C VAL A 223 7.81 -5.36 -13.95
N ILE A 224 8.96 -4.77 -13.61
CA ILE A 224 9.89 -4.24 -14.63
C ILE A 224 10.32 -5.34 -15.60
N GLY A 225 10.61 -6.55 -15.10
CA GLY A 225 10.90 -7.72 -15.94
C GLY A 225 9.73 -8.07 -16.86
N MET A 226 8.52 -8.16 -16.34
CA MET A 226 7.31 -8.46 -17.13
C MET A 226 7.06 -7.43 -18.23
N VAL A 227 7.26 -6.14 -17.95
CA VAL A 227 7.13 -5.08 -18.95
C VAL A 227 8.16 -5.24 -20.07
N LYS A 228 9.41 -5.54 -19.72
CA LYS A 228 10.47 -5.82 -20.71
C LYS A 228 10.20 -7.05 -21.57
N GLU A 229 9.45 -8.01 -21.04
CA GLU A 229 8.99 -9.20 -21.75
C GLU A 229 7.73 -8.94 -22.62
N GLY A 230 7.19 -7.71 -22.63
CA GLY A 230 5.98 -7.38 -23.36
C GLY A 230 4.69 -7.83 -22.66
N ARG A 231 4.77 -8.22 -21.38
CA ARG A 231 3.66 -8.78 -20.58
C ARG A 231 3.01 -7.75 -19.67
N ALA A 232 2.99 -6.48 -20.10
CA ALA A 232 2.42 -5.38 -19.32
C ALA A 232 0.91 -5.54 -19.04
N GLY A 233 0.17 -6.25 -19.88
CA GLY A 233 -1.26 -6.53 -19.67
C GLY A 233 -1.54 -7.46 -18.47
N GLU A 234 -0.57 -8.29 -18.09
CA GLU A 234 -0.68 -9.23 -16.97
C GLU A 234 -0.33 -8.60 -15.61
N VAL A 235 0.06 -7.32 -15.60
CA VAL A 235 0.52 -6.63 -14.40
C VAL A 235 -0.67 -6.17 -13.57
N ASP A 236 -0.64 -6.47 -12.26
CA ASP A 236 -1.55 -5.86 -11.28
C ASP A 236 -1.02 -4.47 -10.88
N TRP A 237 -1.42 -3.46 -11.65
CA TRP A 237 -0.99 -2.08 -11.42
C TRP A 237 -1.46 -1.52 -10.08
N ALA A 238 -2.64 -1.94 -9.61
CA ALA A 238 -3.17 -1.55 -8.31
C ALA A 238 -2.35 -2.14 -7.16
N ASP A 239 -1.96 -3.41 -7.26
CA ASP A 239 -1.12 -4.06 -6.25
C ASP A 239 0.29 -3.48 -6.23
N LEU A 240 0.90 -3.26 -7.40
CA LEU A 240 2.22 -2.62 -7.48
C LEU A 240 2.22 -1.26 -6.78
N MET A 241 1.25 -0.39 -7.11
CA MET A 241 1.13 0.92 -6.47
C MET A 241 0.89 0.78 -4.96
N TRP A 242 0.04 -0.16 -4.53
CA TRP A 242 -0.21 -0.42 -3.12
C TRP A 242 1.05 -0.82 -2.36
N VAL A 243 1.81 -1.79 -2.87
CA VAL A 243 3.04 -2.28 -2.23
C VAL A 243 4.06 -1.16 -2.07
N LEU A 244 4.23 -0.32 -3.10
CA LEU A 244 5.15 0.81 -3.07
C LEU A 244 4.73 1.87 -2.05
N VAL A 245 3.45 2.26 -2.06
CA VAL A 245 2.90 3.25 -1.12
C VAL A 245 2.96 2.74 0.31
N GLU A 246 2.54 1.49 0.55
CA GLU A 246 2.53 0.89 1.90
C GLU A 246 3.94 0.81 2.48
N LYS A 247 4.92 0.33 1.70
CA LYS A 247 6.31 0.27 2.14
C LYS A 247 6.83 1.66 2.52
N GLU A 248 6.55 2.68 1.71
CA GLU A 248 6.97 4.04 2.04
C GLU A 248 6.30 4.57 3.32
N VAL A 249 5.00 4.37 3.50
CA VAL A 249 4.30 4.82 4.73
C VAL A 249 4.90 4.17 5.98
N LEU A 250 5.23 2.88 5.92
CA LEU A 250 5.87 2.16 7.02
C LEU A 250 7.29 2.69 7.30
N ASP A 251 8.04 3.04 6.24
CA ASP A 251 9.40 3.59 6.35
C ASP A 251 9.44 5.08 6.71
N ALA A 252 8.36 5.83 6.49
CA ALA A 252 8.32 7.28 6.68
C ALA A 252 8.64 7.71 8.13
N LEU A 253 8.32 6.87 9.12
CA LEU A 253 8.69 7.11 10.53
C LEU A 253 10.21 7.16 10.75
N ARG A 254 10.97 6.44 9.93
CA ARG A 254 12.43 6.37 9.99
C ARG A 254 13.09 7.40 9.09
N THR A 255 12.52 7.65 7.90
CA THR A 255 13.17 8.45 6.86
C THR A 255 12.70 9.89 6.80
N GLY A 256 11.51 10.19 7.35
CA GLY A 256 10.84 11.48 7.22
C GLY A 256 10.40 11.82 5.78
N ARG A 257 10.70 10.99 4.79
CA ARG A 257 10.42 11.25 3.38
C ARG A 257 9.14 10.54 2.96
N CYS A 258 8.29 11.21 2.18
CA CYS A 258 7.10 10.59 1.57
C CYS A 258 6.90 11.05 0.13
N ARG A 259 7.41 10.28 -0.84
CA ARG A 259 7.30 10.51 -2.28
C ARG A 259 5.88 10.31 -2.80
N TYR A 260 5.13 9.39 -2.21
CA TYR A 260 3.73 9.16 -2.55
C TYR A 260 2.78 10.17 -1.87
N GLY A 261 3.30 11.23 -1.25
CA GLY A 261 2.50 12.31 -0.65
C GLY A 261 1.35 12.83 -1.54
N PRO A 262 1.57 13.13 -2.83
CA PRO A 262 0.51 13.51 -3.77
C PRO A 262 -0.58 12.44 -3.93
N HIS A 263 -0.21 11.16 -3.96
CA HIS A 263 -1.13 10.02 -4.07
C HIS A 263 -1.96 9.86 -2.78
N LEU A 264 -1.32 10.03 -1.62
CA LEU A 264 -1.99 10.02 -0.32
C LEU A 264 -2.93 11.23 -0.15
N GLN A 265 -2.53 12.41 -0.63
CA GLN A 265 -3.41 13.58 -0.63
C GLN A 265 -4.63 13.36 -1.54
N ARG A 266 -4.45 12.70 -2.69
CA ARG A 266 -5.56 12.29 -3.55
C ARG A 266 -6.50 11.31 -2.85
N LEU A 267 -5.97 10.35 -2.10
CA LEU A 267 -6.76 9.44 -1.27
C LEU A 267 -7.61 10.19 -0.23
N ILE A 268 -7.04 11.19 0.44
CA ILE A 268 -7.76 12.09 1.35
C ILE A 268 -8.83 12.85 0.59
N GLN A 269 -8.51 13.44 -0.56
CA GLN A 269 -9.46 14.20 -1.38
C GLN A 269 -10.67 13.37 -1.80
N CYS A 270 -10.49 12.10 -2.15
CA CYS A 270 -11.59 11.23 -2.58
C CYS A 270 -12.49 10.77 -1.42
N GLN A 271 -11.94 10.59 -0.22
CA GLN A 271 -12.70 10.05 0.92
C GLN A 271 -13.19 11.11 1.90
N ARG A 272 -12.46 12.22 2.01
CA ARG A 272 -12.60 13.29 3.00
C ARG A 272 -12.27 14.67 2.38
N PRO A 273 -12.92 15.07 1.27
CA PRO A 273 -12.65 16.36 0.62
C PRO A 273 -12.80 17.55 1.58
N GLU A 274 -13.68 17.44 2.57
CA GLU A 274 -13.92 18.45 3.61
C GLU A 274 -12.68 18.80 4.44
N LEU A 275 -11.68 17.92 4.53
CA LEU A 275 -10.45 18.17 5.30
C LEU A 275 -9.44 19.06 4.56
N LEU A 276 -9.56 19.14 3.23
CA LEU A 276 -8.69 19.93 2.37
C LEU A 276 -9.19 21.37 2.20
N LEU A 277 -10.50 21.58 2.37
CA LEU A 277 -11.11 22.90 2.39
C LEU A 277 -10.73 23.60 3.70
N GLY A 278 -10.26 24.86 3.61
CA GLY A 278 -10.03 25.67 4.80
C GLY A 278 -11.34 25.85 5.58
N GLU A 279 -11.26 26.10 6.88
CA GLU A 279 -12.42 26.48 7.71
C GLU A 279 -13.08 27.74 7.11
N GLY A 280 -14.09 27.56 6.25
CA GLY A 280 -14.78 28.68 5.58
C GLY A 280 -15.29 28.42 4.17
N GLU A 281 -14.86 27.35 3.48
CA GLU A 281 -15.30 27.08 2.10
C GLU A 281 -16.22 25.85 2.06
N SER A 282 -17.54 26.08 2.11
CA SER A 282 -18.53 25.01 1.99
C SER A 282 -18.65 24.56 0.54
N VAL A 283 -18.18 23.35 0.22
CA VAL A 283 -18.54 22.70 -1.05
C VAL A 283 -19.93 22.09 -0.90
N ILE A 284 -20.85 22.49 -1.78
CA ILE A 284 -22.10 21.77 -2.02
C ILE A 284 -21.72 20.50 -2.78
N VAL A 285 -21.58 19.38 -2.07
CA VAL A 285 -21.38 18.06 -2.67
C VAL A 285 -22.77 17.51 -3.04
N PRO A 286 -23.03 17.12 -4.30
CA PRO A 286 -24.22 16.34 -4.62
C PRO A 286 -24.14 15.00 -3.88
N GLU A 287 -25.15 14.73 -3.07
CA GLU A 287 -25.33 13.52 -2.27
C GLU A 287 -25.36 12.27 -3.17
N ALA A 288 -24.19 11.72 -3.47
CA ALA A 288 -24.05 10.36 -3.97
C ALA A 288 -23.88 9.46 -2.75
N GLU A 289 -24.96 8.76 -2.39
CA GLU A 289 -24.96 7.76 -1.33
C GLU A 289 -23.81 6.77 -1.55
N SER A 290 -22.79 6.87 -0.70
CA SER A 290 -21.70 5.89 -0.60
C SER A 290 -22.23 4.66 0.14
N ASP A 291 -22.98 3.82 -0.57
CA ASP A 291 -23.30 2.45 -0.17
C ASP A 291 -22.08 1.56 -0.45
N TRP A 292 -21.12 1.60 0.47
CA TRP A 292 -20.02 0.64 0.50
C TRP A 292 -20.46 -0.65 1.19
N SER A 293 -21.33 -1.41 0.54
CA SER A 293 -21.65 -2.80 0.89
C SER A 293 -21.63 -3.69 -0.35
N MET A 294 -20.43 -3.94 -0.89
CA MET A 294 -20.27 -4.99 -1.90
C MET A 294 -20.31 -6.36 -1.19
N LYS A 295 -21.39 -7.09 -1.43
CA LYS A 295 -21.55 -8.52 -1.12
C LYS A 295 -20.55 -9.31 -1.98
N ILE A 296 -19.65 -10.04 -1.33
CA ILE A 296 -18.91 -11.12 -1.98
C ILE A 296 -19.86 -12.32 -2.00
N SER A 297 -20.25 -12.74 -3.20
CA SER A 297 -20.99 -13.97 -3.44
C SER A 297 -20.04 -15.15 -3.31
N ASP A 298 -20.31 -16.01 -2.34
CA ASP A 298 -19.66 -17.30 -2.14
C ASP A 298 -20.17 -18.28 -3.22
N SER A 299 -19.31 -18.64 -4.16
CA SER A 299 -19.60 -19.66 -5.17
C SER A 299 -19.21 -21.02 -4.61
N VAL A 300 -20.23 -21.78 -4.21
CA VAL A 300 -20.15 -23.21 -3.91
C VAL A 300 -19.67 -23.95 -5.15
N VAL A 301 -18.53 -24.63 -5.04
CA VAL A 301 -18.08 -25.63 -6.01
C VAL A 301 -18.47 -26.99 -5.45
N GLU A 302 -19.43 -27.66 -6.09
CA GLU A 302 -19.74 -29.07 -5.85
C GLU A 302 -18.60 -29.91 -6.44
N GLU A 303 -17.87 -30.64 -5.60
CA GLU A 303 -17.02 -31.76 -6.04
C GLU A 303 -17.86 -33.05 -6.02
N GLU A 304 -18.07 -33.62 -7.21
CA GLU A 304 -18.57 -34.98 -7.40
C GLU A 304 -17.46 -35.98 -7.05
N ASP A 305 -17.63 -36.73 -5.96
CA ASP A 305 -16.73 -37.84 -5.63
C ASP A 305 -17.25 -39.12 -6.27
N LYS A 306 -16.44 -39.65 -7.19
CA LYS A 306 -16.70 -40.82 -8.03
C LYS A 306 -15.91 -41.99 -7.46
N VAL A 307 -16.57 -42.94 -6.80
CA VAL A 307 -15.94 -44.21 -6.42
C VAL A 307 -16.57 -45.37 -7.18
N GLU A 308 -15.75 -45.94 -8.05
CA GLU A 308 -15.93 -47.20 -8.77
C GLU A 308 -15.45 -48.35 -7.87
N GLU A 309 -16.28 -49.38 -7.66
CA GLU A 309 -15.93 -50.80 -7.49
C GLU A 309 -17.28 -51.55 -7.54
N GLY A 310 -17.52 -52.64 -8.29
CA GLY A 310 -16.64 -53.64 -8.88
C GLY A 310 -17.16 -55.03 -8.48
N GLY A 311 -17.70 -55.80 -9.44
CA GLY A 311 -18.08 -57.22 -9.30
C GLY A 311 -19.59 -57.45 -9.18
N GLY A 312 -20.29 -58.01 -10.18
CA GLY A 312 -20.19 -59.40 -10.66
C GLY A 312 -21.31 -60.22 -10.00
N GLY A 313 -22.17 -61.02 -10.63
CA GLY A 313 -22.39 -61.46 -11.99
C GLY A 313 -23.53 -62.50 -11.96
N GLY A 314 -24.14 -62.78 -13.12
CA GLY A 314 -25.07 -63.91 -13.36
C GLY A 314 -26.50 -63.68 -12.86
N GLY A 315 -27.58 -63.98 -13.57
CA GLY A 315 -27.77 -64.82 -14.75
C GLY A 315 -29.05 -65.64 -14.57
N GLY A 316 -29.97 -65.56 -15.53
CA GLY A 316 -31.21 -66.37 -15.61
C GLY A 316 -32.35 -65.84 -14.74
N GLY A 317 -33.61 -65.76 -15.18
CA GLY A 317 -34.29 -66.51 -16.22
C GLY A 317 -35.54 -67.15 -15.60
N GLU A 318 -36.71 -66.72 -16.11
CA GLU A 318 -37.99 -67.43 -16.14
C GLU A 318 -38.75 -67.77 -14.84
N GLY A 319 -40.05 -67.42 -14.86
CA GLY A 319 -41.09 -68.45 -14.75
C GLY A 319 -41.82 -68.59 -13.41
N TYR A 320 -43.09 -68.17 -13.46
CA TYR A 320 -44.23 -68.44 -12.56
C TYR A 320 -44.35 -67.64 -11.25
#